data_AF-A0A6B3SFB8-F1
#
_entry.id   AF-A0A6B3SFB8-F1
#
_cell.length_a   1.000
_cell.length_b   1.000
_cell.length_c   1.000
_cell.angle_alpha   90.00
_cell.angle_beta   90.00
_cell.angle_gamma   90.00
#
_symmetry.space_group_name_H-M   'P 1'
#
loop_
_entity.id
_entity.type
_entity.pdbx_description
1 polymer ?
#
loop_
_entity_poly.entity_id
_entity_poly.type
_entity_poly.pdbx_seq_one_letter_code
_entity_poly.pdbx_strand_id
1 'polypeptide(L)'
;MFAYELCRRYQRAVNARDMDQILDLFVPDAMATAPISGTLPVREFHLQLFRHNERGMTQLRNVFDGLMGERSIALQFDYTWTREGDIPLVLQGVTIFDLAGTKDKLAGLTMIYDASELRKYLAGQQASHADRAARSA
;
A
#
# COMPACT_ATOMS: atom_id res chain seq x y z
N MET A 1 20.27 8.93 -4.97
CA MET A 1 19.26 8.38 -5.93
C MET A 1 18.28 9.49 -6.34
N PHE A 2 17.62 9.43 -7.51
CA PHE A 2 16.47 10.32 -7.75
C PHE A 2 15.28 9.82 -6.94
N ALA A 3 14.50 10.71 -6.33
CA ALA A 3 13.38 10.33 -5.47
C ALA A 3 12.33 9.47 -6.20
N TYR A 4 12.15 9.68 -7.51
CA TYR A 4 11.36 8.82 -8.37
C TYR A 4 11.86 7.36 -8.41
N GLU A 5 13.17 7.13 -8.49
CA GLU A 5 13.74 5.79 -8.53
C GLU A 5 13.50 5.02 -7.22
N LEU A 6 13.53 5.73 -6.08
CA LEU A 6 13.21 5.17 -4.77
C LEU A 6 11.75 4.69 -4.73
N CYS A 7 10.83 5.51 -5.24
CA CYS A 7 9.41 5.15 -5.30
C CYS A 7 9.13 4.01 -6.30
N ARG A 8 9.88 3.93 -7.40
CA ARG A 8 9.81 2.79 -8.34
C ARG A 8 10.34 1.50 -7.74
N ARG A 9 11.40 1.55 -6.92
CA ARG A 9 11.89 0.40 -6.16
C ARG A 9 10.83 -0.09 -5.18
N TYR A 10 10.20 0.83 -4.45
CA TYR A 10 9.08 0.53 -3.56
C TYR A 10 7.94 -0.18 -4.31
N GLN A 11 7.51 0.38 -5.45
CA GLN A 11 6.46 -0.22 -6.27
C GLN A 11 6.79 -1.67 -6.68
N ARG A 12 8.02 -1.91 -7.14
CA ARG A 12 8.46 -3.27 -7.54
C ARG A 12 8.45 -4.21 -6.34
N ALA A 13 8.95 -3.77 -5.19
CA ALA A 13 9.03 -4.59 -3.99
C ALA A 13 7.62 -4.94 -3.46
N VAL A 14 6.67 -3.99 -3.50
CA VAL A 14 5.25 -4.23 -3.18
C VAL A 14 4.61 -5.24 -4.12
N ASN A 15 4.79 -5.08 -5.44
CA ASN A 15 4.23 -6.03 -6.42
C ASN A 15 4.87 -7.43 -6.31
N ALA A 16 6.14 -7.51 -5.90
CA ALA A 16 6.84 -8.77 -5.62
C ALA A 16 6.52 -9.35 -4.23
N ARG A 17 5.84 -8.59 -3.37
CA ARG A 17 5.59 -8.92 -1.95
C ARG A 17 6.89 -9.20 -1.17
N ASP A 18 7.97 -8.51 -1.55
CA ASP A 18 9.29 -8.67 -0.95
C ASP A 18 9.42 -7.75 0.27
N MET A 19 9.26 -8.33 1.46
CA MET A 19 9.27 -7.54 2.68
C MET A 19 10.63 -6.95 3.03
N ASP A 20 11.71 -7.66 2.74
CA ASP A 20 13.04 -7.18 3.09
C ASP A 20 13.42 -5.99 2.21
N GLN A 21 13.12 -6.06 0.89
CA GLN A 21 13.31 -4.93 0.00
C GLN A 21 12.42 -3.75 0.37
N ILE A 22 11.15 -3.96 0.78
CA ILE A 22 10.31 -2.86 1.22
C ILE A 22 10.92 -2.18 2.44
N LEU A 23 11.28 -2.94 3.48
CA LEU A 23 11.77 -2.38 4.74
C LEU A 23 13.12 -1.69 4.58
N ASP A 24 13.98 -2.17 3.68
CA ASP A 24 15.22 -1.47 3.35
C ASP A 24 14.98 -0.10 2.68
N LEU A 25 13.78 0.21 2.17
CA LEU A 25 13.54 1.55 1.63
C LEU A 25 13.19 2.58 2.71
N PHE A 26 12.83 2.16 3.91
CA PHE A 26 12.36 3.03 4.98
C PHE A 26 13.41 3.19 6.09
N VAL A 27 13.30 4.30 6.83
CA VAL A 27 13.97 4.45 8.12
C VAL A 27 13.29 3.55 9.18
N PRO A 28 14.00 3.12 10.25
CA PRO A 28 13.49 2.12 11.20
C PRO A 28 12.12 2.43 11.84
N ASP A 29 11.81 3.70 12.06
CA ASP A 29 10.57 4.15 12.73
C ASP A 29 9.55 4.75 11.74
N ALA A 30 9.69 4.46 10.45
CA ALA A 30 8.78 4.99 9.45
C ALA A 30 7.35 4.50 9.67
N MET A 31 6.40 5.43 9.50
CA MET A 31 4.98 5.19 9.64
C MET A 31 4.29 5.21 8.27
N ALA A 32 3.28 4.36 8.13
CA ALA A 32 2.39 4.29 6.99
C ALA A 32 0.97 4.66 7.43
N THR A 33 0.34 5.58 6.71
CA THR A 33 -1.05 5.99 6.95
C THR A 33 -1.92 5.61 5.76
N ALA A 34 -3.03 4.91 6.01
CA ALA A 34 -3.99 4.53 4.98
C ALA A 34 -5.44 4.58 5.50
N PRO A 35 -6.44 4.83 4.62
CA PRO A 35 -7.85 4.92 4.98
C PRO A 35 -8.46 3.69 5.68
N ILE A 36 -7.95 2.48 5.40
CA ILE A 36 -8.44 1.23 6.00
C ILE A 36 -7.69 0.92 7.31
N SER A 37 -6.37 0.91 7.27
CA SER A 37 -5.53 0.46 8.39
C SER A 37 -5.26 1.55 9.43
N GLY A 38 -5.58 2.82 9.16
CA GLY A 38 -5.14 3.93 9.99
C GLY A 38 -3.64 4.19 9.84
N THR A 39 -3.00 4.64 10.92
CA THR A 39 -1.55 4.90 10.98
C THR A 39 -0.85 3.79 11.74
N LEU A 40 0.12 3.14 11.11
CA LEU A 40 0.85 1.98 11.64
C LEU A 40 2.33 2.03 11.27
N PRO A 41 3.22 1.34 12.00
CA PRO A 41 4.59 1.09 11.54
C PRO A 41 4.59 0.45 10.15
N VAL A 42 5.52 0.84 9.27
CA VAL A 42 5.58 0.35 7.88
C VAL A 42 5.57 -1.17 7.78
N ARG A 43 6.27 -1.87 8.69
CA ARG A 43 6.27 -3.34 8.76
C ARG A 43 4.86 -3.90 8.98
N GLU A 44 4.16 -3.40 9.98
CA GLU A 44 2.82 -3.88 10.33
C GLU A 44 1.80 -3.58 9.24
N PHE A 45 1.88 -2.39 8.65
CA PHE A 45 1.05 -2.00 7.51
C PHE A 45 1.17 -3.00 6.34
N HIS A 46 2.39 -3.32 5.92
CA HIS A 46 2.60 -4.24 4.80
C HIS A 46 2.22 -5.69 5.14
N LEU A 47 2.42 -6.14 6.39
CA LEU A 47 1.95 -7.44 6.84
C LEU A 47 0.41 -7.54 6.73
N GLN A 48 -0.33 -6.49 7.12
CA GLN A 48 -1.78 -6.44 6.93
C GLN A 48 -2.15 -6.42 5.45
N LEU A 49 -1.51 -5.56 4.65
CA LEU A 49 -1.75 -5.44 3.21
C LEU A 49 -1.62 -6.80 2.51
N PHE A 50 -0.55 -7.55 2.80
CA PHE A 50 -0.31 -8.84 2.17
C PHE A 50 -1.20 -9.97 2.71
N ARG A 51 -1.77 -9.85 3.90
CA ARG A 51 -2.76 -10.83 4.38
C ARG A 51 -4.08 -10.75 3.61
N HIS A 52 -4.51 -9.54 3.26
CA HIS A 52 -5.80 -9.31 2.63
C HIS A 52 -5.79 -9.29 1.11
N ASN A 53 -4.59 -9.25 0.49
CA ASN A 53 -4.45 -9.14 -0.96
C ASN A 53 -3.61 -10.29 -1.53
N GLU A 54 -4.26 -11.25 -2.17
CA GLU A 54 -3.61 -12.44 -2.73
C GLU A 54 -2.76 -12.11 -3.95
N ARG A 55 -3.23 -11.21 -4.83
CA ARG A 55 -2.56 -10.76 -6.05
C ARG A 55 -2.86 -9.28 -6.31
N GLY A 56 -2.28 -8.43 -5.46
CA GLY A 56 -2.35 -6.99 -5.65
C GLY A 56 -1.38 -6.53 -6.73
N MET A 57 -1.84 -5.72 -7.69
CA MET A 57 -0.95 -5.04 -8.63
C MET A 57 -1.13 -3.53 -8.52
N THR A 58 -0.01 -2.83 -8.36
CA THR A 58 0.05 -1.37 -8.42
C THR A 58 0.57 -0.93 -9.79
N GLN A 59 -0.21 -0.12 -10.49
CA GLN A 59 0.19 0.48 -11.78
C GLN A 59 0.37 1.99 -11.60
N LEU A 60 1.59 2.48 -11.91
CA LEU A 60 1.93 3.89 -11.79
C LEU A 60 1.33 4.67 -12.96
N ARG A 61 0.66 5.78 -12.66
CA ARG A 61 0.03 6.68 -13.64
C ARG A 61 0.82 7.97 -13.78
N ASN A 62 1.09 8.65 -12.67
CA ASN A 62 1.77 9.95 -12.65
C ASN A 62 2.68 10.06 -11.42
N VAL A 63 3.61 11.01 -11.49
CA VAL A 63 4.55 11.38 -10.41
C VAL A 63 4.48 12.89 -10.23
N PHE A 64 4.42 13.34 -8.98
CA PHE A 64 4.38 14.75 -8.61
C PHE A 64 5.45 15.04 -7.56
N ASP A 65 6.21 16.12 -7.75
CA ASP A 65 7.18 16.61 -6.76
C ASP A 65 6.52 17.64 -5.84
N GLY A 66 6.68 17.46 -4.53
CA GLY A 66 6.31 18.44 -3.52
C GLY A 66 7.27 19.62 -3.53
N LEU A 67 6.76 20.82 -3.84
CA LEU A 67 7.60 22.02 -3.95
C LEU A 67 7.66 22.84 -2.65
N MET A 68 6.74 22.61 -1.72
CA MET A 68 6.60 23.38 -0.47
C MET A 68 6.65 22.42 0.73
N GLY A 69 7.26 22.87 1.83
CA GLY A 69 7.38 22.07 3.05
C GLY A 69 8.52 21.06 3.01
N GLU A 70 8.37 19.96 3.76
CA GLU A 70 9.31 18.85 3.73
C GLU A 70 9.30 18.14 2.36
N ARG A 71 10.46 17.60 1.98
CA ARG A 71 10.65 17.03 0.66
C ARG A 71 9.81 15.76 0.50
N SER A 72 8.88 15.78 -0.44
CA SER A 72 7.96 14.67 -0.70
C SER A 72 7.77 14.41 -2.19
N ILE A 73 7.39 13.18 -2.52
CA ILE A 73 6.96 12.79 -3.85
C ILE A 73 5.60 12.09 -3.75
N ALA A 74 4.67 12.43 -4.63
CA ALA A 74 3.39 11.75 -4.73
C ALA A 74 3.31 10.92 -6.01
N LEU A 75 2.85 9.68 -5.89
CA LEU A 75 2.62 8.77 -7.00
C LEU A 75 1.13 8.49 -7.11
N GLN A 76 0.56 8.71 -8.29
CA GLN A 76 -0.79 8.28 -8.59
C GLN A 76 -0.76 6.83 -9.08
N PHE A 77 -1.56 5.97 -8.45
CA PHE A 77 -1.63 4.55 -8.75
C PHE A 77 -3.05 4.08 -9.03
N ASP A 78 -3.15 3.10 -9.91
CA ASP A 78 -4.27 2.17 -9.94
C ASP A 78 -3.87 0.93 -9.12
N TYR A 79 -4.71 0.58 -8.14
CA TYR A 79 -4.57 -0.59 -7.27
C TYR A 79 -5.59 -1.63 -7.67
N THR A 80 -5.13 -2.74 -8.21
CA THR A 80 -6.01 -3.89 -8.45
C THR A 80 -5.96 -4.80 -7.25
N TRP A 81 -7.13 -5.04 -6.65
CA TRP A 81 -7.38 -6.03 -5.62
C TRP A 81 -8.07 -7.22 -6.27
N THR A 82 -7.56 -8.42 -6.02
CA THR A 82 -8.12 -9.63 -6.60
C THR A 82 -8.12 -10.74 -5.56
N ARG A 83 -9.21 -11.51 -5.56
CA ARG A 83 -9.36 -12.77 -4.84
C ARG A 83 -9.69 -13.87 -5.84
N GLU A 84 -9.25 -15.09 -5.55
CA GLU A 84 -9.63 -16.25 -6.35
C GLU A 84 -11.15 -16.40 -6.46
N GLY A 85 -11.67 -16.37 -7.70
CA GLY A 85 -13.10 -16.51 -8.02
C GLY A 85 -13.93 -15.23 -8.04
N ASP A 86 -13.37 -14.08 -7.64
CA ASP A 86 -14.09 -12.80 -7.61
C ASP A 86 -13.76 -11.90 -8.81
N ILE A 87 -14.66 -10.95 -9.09
CA ILE A 87 -14.39 -9.83 -10.01
C ILE A 87 -13.35 -8.91 -9.36
N PRO A 88 -12.24 -8.56 -10.05
CA PRO A 88 -11.24 -7.65 -9.50
C PRO A 88 -11.82 -6.28 -9.14
N LEU A 89 -11.46 -5.77 -7.95
CA LEU A 89 -11.77 -4.41 -7.53
C LEU A 89 -10.59 -3.51 -7.88
N VAL A 90 -10.84 -2.47 -8.69
CA VAL A 90 -9.82 -1.47 -9.04
C VAL A 90 -10.08 -0.19 -8.25
N LEU A 91 -9.08 0.27 -7.52
CA LEU A 91 -9.09 1.53 -6.78
C LEU A 91 -8.09 2.50 -7.42
N GLN A 92 -8.45 3.76 -7.50
CA GLN A 92 -7.50 4.82 -7.87
C GLN A 92 -7.12 5.62 -6.64
N GLY A 93 -5.84 5.95 -6.54
CA GLY A 93 -5.35 6.69 -5.38
C GLY A 93 -4.02 7.36 -5.62
N VAL A 94 -3.60 8.09 -4.61
CA VAL A 94 -2.29 8.72 -4.52
C VAL A 94 -1.58 8.18 -3.29
N THR A 95 -0.29 7.90 -3.42
CA THR A 95 0.59 7.68 -2.27
C THR A 95 1.61 8.79 -2.23
N ILE A 96 1.62 9.52 -1.13
CA ILE A 96 2.61 10.54 -0.81
C ILE A 96 3.72 9.84 -0.02
N PHE A 97 4.96 10.00 -0.46
CA PHE A 97 6.15 9.50 0.19
C PHE A 97 6.93 10.68 0.76
N ASP A 98 7.17 10.63 2.06
CA ASP A 98 8.03 11.58 2.74
C ASP A 98 9.47 11.10 2.61
N LEU A 99 10.36 11.95 2.12
CA LEU A 99 11.77 11.59 1.92
C LEU A 99 12.55 11.90 3.18
N ALA A 100 13.41 10.98 3.59
CA ALA A 100 14.36 11.26 4.67
C ALA A 100 15.35 12.35 4.23
N GLY A 101 15.99 13.02 5.20
CA GLY A 101 17.07 13.97 4.92
C GLY A 101 18.26 13.33 4.18
N THR A 102 18.41 12.01 4.28
CA THR A 102 19.31 11.20 3.45
C THR A 102 18.64 10.86 2.13
N LYS A 103 19.34 11.05 1.00
CA LYS A 103 18.77 10.98 -0.37
C LYS A 103 18.23 9.61 -0.81
N ASP A 104 18.30 8.58 0.03
CA ASP A 104 18.14 7.19 -0.37
C ASP A 104 17.16 6.40 0.53
N LYS A 105 16.45 7.05 1.46
CA LYS A 105 15.46 6.42 2.35
C LYS A 105 14.15 7.23 2.43
N LEU A 106 13.08 6.53 2.76
CA LEU A 106 11.74 7.06 3.00
C LEU A 106 11.52 7.25 4.51
N ALA A 107 10.98 8.40 4.89
CA ALA A 107 10.58 8.71 6.27
C ALA A 107 9.19 8.15 6.60
N GLY A 108 8.33 8.00 5.58
CA GLY A 108 6.98 7.49 5.75
C GLY A 108 6.20 7.48 4.45
N LEU A 109 4.94 7.05 4.54
CA LEU A 109 4.00 7.15 3.44
C LEU A 109 2.58 7.45 3.91
N THR A 110 1.83 8.16 3.08
CA THR A 110 0.40 8.39 3.25
C THR A 110 -0.33 8.00 1.98
N MET A 111 -1.30 7.09 2.10
CA MET A 111 -2.18 6.69 1.00
C MET A 111 -3.48 7.46 1.07
N ILE A 112 -3.97 7.91 -0.08
CA ILE A 112 -5.22 8.64 -0.24
C ILE A 112 -5.99 7.97 -1.38
N TYR A 113 -7.13 7.38 -1.05
CA TYR A 113 -8.05 6.74 -2.00
C TYR A 113 -9.44 6.66 -1.39
N ASP A 114 -10.46 6.46 -2.23
CA ASP A 114 -11.80 6.14 -1.74
C ASP A 114 -11.84 4.69 -1.24
N ALA A 115 -12.04 4.54 0.06
CA ALA A 115 -12.09 3.25 0.74
C ALA A 115 -13.51 2.68 0.87
N SER A 116 -14.54 3.36 0.35
CA SER A 116 -15.94 2.95 0.48
C SER A 116 -16.19 1.53 -0.03
N GLU A 117 -15.83 1.25 -1.28
CA GLU A 117 -16.01 -0.08 -1.90
C GLU A 117 -15.06 -1.13 -1.31
N LEU A 118 -13.83 -0.75 -0.97
CA LEU A 118 -12.90 -1.67 -0.32
C LEU A 118 -13.39 -2.11 1.06
N ARG A 119 -14.00 -1.23 1.86
CA ARG A 119 -14.60 -1.61 3.15
C ARG A 119 -15.71 -2.65 2.98
N LYS A 120 -16.58 -2.47 1.99
CA LYS A 120 -17.65 -3.44 1.67
C LYS A 120 -17.06 -4.77 1.23
N TYR A 121 -16.05 -4.73 0.37
CA TYR A 121 -15.34 -5.90 -0.13
C TYR A 121 -14.71 -6.72 1.01
N LEU A 122 -14.01 -6.07 1.94
CA LEU A 122 -13.40 -6.71 3.11
C LEU A 122 -14.43 -7.21 4.14
N ALA A 123 -15.54 -6.49 4.35
CA ALA A 123 -16.60 -6.96 5.25
C ALA A 123 -17.29 -8.23 4.73
N GLY A 124 -17.54 -8.31 3.41
CA GLY A 124 -18.04 -9.53 2.76
C GLY A 124 -17.08 -10.72 2.92
N GLN A 125 -15.77 -10.48 2.99
CA GLN A 125 -14.75 -11.51 3.22
C GLN A 125 -14.88 -12.14 4.62
N GLN A 126 -15.08 -11.33 5.66
CA GLN A 126 -15.20 -11.82 7.04
C GLN A 126 -16.43 -12.71 7.23
N ALA A 127 -17.56 -12.32 6.65
CA ALA A 127 -18.79 -13.11 6.70
C ALA A 127 -18.66 -14.47 5.99
N SER A 128 -18.03 -14.50 4.81
CA SER A 128 -17.81 -15.73 4.04
C SER A 128 -16.89 -16.74 4.74
N HIS A 129 -15.86 -16.28 5.44
CA HIS A 129 -14.97 -17.15 6.21
C HIS A 129 -15.66 -17.78 7.42
N ALA A 130 -16.50 -17.02 8.13
CA ALA A 130 -17.28 -17.53 9.25
C ALA A 130 -18.26 -18.63 8.81
N ASP A 131 -18.94 -18.43 7.67
CA ASP A 131 -19.89 -19.41 7.12
C ASP A 131 -19.23 -20.72 6.67
N ARG A 132 -18.02 -20.67 6.08
CA ARG A 132 -17.29 -21.89 5.69
C ARG A 132 -16.79 -22.67 6.91
N ALA A 133 -16.31 -21.98 7.94
CA ALA A 133 -15.90 -22.61 9.19
C ALA A 133 -17.08 -23.29 9.90
N ALA A 134 -18.26 -22.68 9.89
CA ALA A 134 -19.47 -23.25 10.48
C ALA A 134 -20.01 -24.49 9.74
N ARG A 135 -19.75 -24.61 8.41
CA ARG A 135 -20.18 -25.77 7.61
C ARG A 135 -19.20 -26.96 7.63
N SER A 136 -18.03 -26.78 8.22
CA SER A 136 -16.97 -27.80 8.32
C SER A 136 -16.76 -28.33 9.74
N ALA A 137 -17.58 -27.85 10.69
CA ALA A 137 -17.72 -28.34 12.06
C ALA A 137 -19.00 -29.18 12.20
#